data_AF-A0A1C2ICY2-F1
#
_entry.id   AF-A0A1C2ICY2-F1
#
_cell.length_a   1.000
_cell.length_b   1.000
_cell.length_c   1.000
_cell.angle_alpha   90.00
_cell.angle_beta   90.00
_cell.angle_gamma   90.00
#
_symmetry.space_group_name_H-M   'P 1'
#
loop_
_entity.id
_entity.type
_entity.pdbx_description
1 polymer ?
#
loop_
_entity_poly.entity_id
_entity_poly.type
_entity_poly.pdbx_seq_one_letter_code
_entity_poly.pdbx_strand_id
1 'polypeptide(L)'
;MIFQYTAEGQKRLSLSEWYSLEKWPHPCPKEIHHQHFIVMRGGREYRCGPALSAHSAQVSALIYRAESEKDTRKPGDHHHE
;
A
#
# COMPACT_ATOMS: atom_id res chain seq x y z
N MET A 1 -14.74 5.16 -0.44
CA MET A 1 -13.60 5.84 -1.09
C MET A 1 -12.94 4.82 -2.01
N ILE A 2 -12.83 5.12 -3.30
CA ILE A 2 -12.16 4.25 -4.27
C ILE A 2 -10.68 4.67 -4.28
N PHE A 3 -9.79 3.69 -4.15
CA PHE A 3 -8.34 3.89 -4.28
C PHE A 3 -7.87 3.27 -5.59
N GLN A 4 -7.08 4.03 -6.34
CA GLN A 4 -6.28 3.53 -7.43
C GLN A 4 -4.92 3.10 -6.87
N TYR A 5 -4.48 1.90 -7.26
CA TYR A 5 -3.24 1.31 -6.79
C TYR A 5 -2.27 1.19 -7.97
N THR A 6 -1.14 1.87 -7.87
CA THR A 6 -0.07 1.82 -8.89
C THR A 6 1.11 1.02 -8.33
N ALA A 7 1.54 -0.02 -9.04
CA ALA A 7 2.68 -0.83 -8.61
C ALA A 7 3.98 -0.02 -8.73
N GLU A 8 4.80 -0.03 -7.67
CA GLU A 8 6.09 0.71 -7.64
C GLU A 8 7.29 -0.19 -7.38
N GLY A 9 7.09 -1.44 -6.94
CA GLY A 9 8.20 -2.39 -6.80
C GLY A 9 7.90 -3.55 -5.85
N GLN A 10 8.96 -4.09 -5.27
CA GLN A 10 8.90 -5.18 -4.29
C GLN A 10 9.93 -4.92 -3.18
N LYS A 11 9.58 -5.29 -1.94
CA LYS A 11 10.45 -5.20 -0.77
C LYS A 11 10.41 -6.53 -0.02
N ARG A 12 11.56 -6.97 0.47
CA ARG A 12 11.65 -8.06 1.46
C ARG A 12 11.81 -7.44 2.83
N LEU A 13 11.00 -7.89 3.76
CA LEU A 13 10.99 -7.44 5.15
C LEU A 13 11.25 -8.65 6.05
N SER A 14 11.94 -8.45 7.16
CA SER A 14 11.85 -9.38 8.29
C SER A 14 10.43 -9.37 8.87
N LEU A 15 10.08 -10.41 9.64
CA LEU A 15 8.77 -10.43 10.32
C LEU A 15 8.57 -9.21 11.24
N SER A 16 9.60 -8.81 11.99
CA SER A 16 9.50 -7.66 12.90
C SER A 16 9.22 -6.36 12.16
N GLU A 17 9.90 -6.13 11.04
CA GLU A 17 9.62 -4.97 10.17
C GLU A 17 8.21 -5.03 9.56
N TRP A 18 7.74 -6.21 9.18
CA TRP A 18 6.36 -6.34 8.70
C TRP A 18 5.34 -6.01 9.78
N TYR A 19 5.55 -6.47 11.01
CA TYR A 19 4.62 -6.22 12.12
C TYR A 19 4.75 -4.83 12.73
N SER A 20 5.83 -4.08 12.47
CA SER A 20 5.97 -2.68 12.90
C SER A 20 5.18 -1.70 12.02
N LEU A 21 4.84 -2.08 10.78
CA LEU A 21 3.99 -1.29 9.90
C LEU A 21 2.54 -1.28 10.37
N GLU A 22 1.88 -0.13 10.24
CA GLU A 22 0.45 -0.01 10.50
C GLU A 22 -0.38 -0.81 9.48
N LYS A 23 -1.48 -1.41 9.94
CA LYS A 23 -2.40 -2.13 9.05
C LYS A 23 -3.15 -1.13 8.17
N TRP A 24 -3.16 -1.37 6.87
CA TRP A 24 -3.94 -0.58 5.93
C TRP A 24 -5.45 -0.68 6.27
N PRO A 25 -6.15 0.44 6.50
CA PRO A 25 -7.55 0.42 6.94
C PRO A 25 -8.56 0.25 5.80
N HIS A 26 -8.09 0.09 4.56
CA HIS A 26 -8.93 -0.04 3.37
C HIS A 26 -8.68 -1.40 2.67
N PRO A 27 -9.53 -1.78 1.70
CA PRO A 27 -9.33 -3.03 0.96
C PRO A 27 -7.96 -3.07 0.29
N CYS A 28 -7.23 -4.18 0.45
CA CYS A 28 -5.91 -4.37 -0.17
C CYS A 28 -5.97 -4.40 -1.70
N PRO A 29 -4.83 -4.11 -2.37
CA PRO A 29 -4.62 -4.52 -3.75
C PRO A 29 -4.91 -6.03 -3.92
N LYS A 30 -5.39 -6.42 -5.10
CA LYS A 30 -5.62 -7.82 -5.46
C LYS A 30 -4.65 -8.21 -6.57
N GLU A 31 -3.86 -9.25 -6.31
CA GLU A 31 -2.96 -9.87 -7.28
C GLU A 31 -3.07 -11.40 -7.13
N ILE A 32 -2.82 -12.13 -8.21
CA ILE A 32 -3.02 -13.58 -8.28
C ILE A 32 -1.90 -14.34 -7.56
N HIS A 33 -0.66 -13.85 -7.62
CA HIS A 33 0.53 -14.55 -7.13
C HIS A 33 1.06 -14.01 -5.80
N HIS A 34 0.65 -12.82 -5.39
CA HIS A 34 1.12 -12.17 -4.17
C HIS A 34 -0.04 -11.93 -3.20
N GLN A 35 0.23 -12.17 -1.92
CA GLN A 35 -0.74 -11.99 -0.83
C GLN A 35 -0.36 -10.87 0.14
N HIS A 36 0.89 -10.41 0.09
CA HIS A 36 1.42 -9.38 0.97
C HIS A 36 1.79 -8.15 0.14
N PHE A 37 1.36 -6.99 0.63
CA PHE A 37 1.50 -5.71 -0.04
C PHE A 37 1.92 -4.63 0.97
N ILE A 38 2.77 -3.71 0.53
CA ILE A 38 3.01 -2.44 1.20
C ILE A 38 2.23 -1.39 0.43
N VAL A 39 1.35 -0.68 1.11
CA VAL A 39 0.62 0.45 0.53
C VAL A 39 1.30 1.74 0.97
N MET A 40 1.71 2.57 0.02
CA MET A 40 2.26 3.90 0.26
C MET A 40 1.20 4.97 0.04
N ARG A 41 0.95 5.81 1.05
CA ARG A 41 0.06 6.97 0.94
C ARG A 41 0.52 8.10 1.84
N GLY A 42 0.64 9.30 1.27
CA GLY A 42 1.02 10.51 2.02
C GLY A 42 2.37 10.38 2.74
N GLY A 43 3.33 9.68 2.13
CA GLY A 43 4.66 9.43 2.71
C GLY A 43 4.70 8.35 3.80
N ARG A 44 3.59 7.66 4.08
CA ARG A 44 3.52 6.56 5.06
C ARG A 44 3.41 5.21 4.37
N GLU A 45 4.07 4.21 4.94
CA GLU A 45 3.99 2.80 4.54
C GLU A 45 2.99 2.06 5.44
N TYR A 46 2.12 1.25 4.83
CA TYR A 46 1.16 0.41 5.54
C TYR A 46 1.29 -1.03 5.06
N ARG A 47 1.10 -1.98 5.97
CA ARG A 47 1.01 -3.39 5.61
C ARG A 47 -0.41 -3.76 5.20
N CYS A 48 -0.53 -4.51 4.12
CA CYS A 48 -1.77 -5.08 3.64
C CYS A 48 -1.57 -6.54 3.26
N GLY A 49 -2.40 -7.42 3.77
CA GLY A 49 -2.27 -8.86 3.54
C GLY A 49 -2.72 -9.68 4.75
N PRO A 50 -2.75 -11.01 4.61
CA PRO A 50 -3.08 -11.90 5.71
C PRO A 50 -1.98 -11.90 6.79
N ALA A 51 -2.32 -12.43 7.96
CA ALA A 51 -1.32 -12.70 8.99
C ALA A 51 -0.38 -13.81 8.53
N LEU A 52 0.90 -13.69 8.86
CA LEU A 52 1.91 -14.69 8.53
C LEU A 52 1.97 -15.75 9.64
N SER A 53 2.36 -16.97 9.25
CA SER A 53 2.61 -18.03 10.23
C SER A 53 3.87 -17.73 11.05
N ALA A 54 3.96 -18.29 12.25
CA ALA A 54 5.10 -18.14 13.15
C ALA A 54 6.41 -18.73 12.58
N HIS A 55 6.35 -19.50 11.50
CA HIS A 55 7.51 -20.14 10.87
C HIS A 55 8.15 -19.31 9.76
N SER A 56 7.53 -18.20 9.34
CA SER A 56 8.10 -17.33 8.32
C SER A 56 9.27 -16.54 8.91
N ALA A 57 10.44 -16.52 8.27
CA ALA A 57 11.53 -15.62 8.67
C ALA A 57 11.42 -14.23 8.03
N GLN A 58 10.80 -14.16 6.84
CA GLN A 58 10.73 -12.98 6.00
C GLN A 58 9.40 -12.91 5.26
N VAL A 59 9.09 -11.71 4.75
CA VAL A 59 7.90 -11.37 3.98
C VAL A 59 8.34 -10.76 2.66
N SER A 60 7.89 -11.36 1.55
CA SER A 60 8.02 -10.73 0.23
C SER A 60 6.73 -9.96 -0.05
N ALA A 61 6.82 -8.63 -0.15
CA ALA A 61 5.65 -7.77 -0.35
C ALA A 61 5.81 -6.89 -1.60
N LEU A 62 4.74 -6.82 -2.41
CA LEU A 62 4.68 -5.86 -3.52
C LEU A 62 4.33 -4.47 -2.98
N ILE A 63 4.98 -3.44 -3.52
CA ILE A 63 4.74 -2.05 -3.13
C ILE A 63 3.74 -1.44 -4.10
N TYR A 64 2.68 -0.86 -3.55
CA TYR A 64 1.68 -0.10 -4.28
C TYR A 64 1.56 1.30 -3.71
N ARG A 65 1.53 2.30 -4.59
CA ARG A 65 1.09 3.65 -4.24
C ARG A 65 -0.43 3.71 -4.30
N ALA A 66 -1.06 4.22 -3.25
CA ALA A 66 -2.51 4.43 -3.21
C ALA A 66 -2.86 5.91 -3.38
N GLU A 67 -3.66 6.19 -4.41
CA GLU A 67 -4.20 7.51 -4.70
C GLU A 67 -5.72 7.46 -4.66
N SER A 68 -6.36 8.40 -3.98
CA SER A 68 -7.83 8.50 -3.98
C SER A 68 -8.29 9.54 -4.99
N GLU A 69 -9.54 9.44 -5.45
CA GLU A 69 -10.16 10.46 -6.32
C GLU A 69 -10.16 11.88 -5.71
N LYS A 70 -9.98 11.99 -4.38
CA LYS A 70 -9.81 13.28 -3.71
C LYS A 70 -8.39 13.83 -3.82
N ASP A 71 -7.39 12.96 -3.92
CA ASP A 71 -5.98 13.34 -4.08
C ASP A 71 -5.69 13.78 -5.54
N THR A 72 -6.45 13.27 -6.52
CA THR A 72 -6.27 13.62 -7.94
C THR A 72 -6.92 14.96 -8.34
N ARG A 73 -7.83 15.49 -7.51
CA ARG A 73 -8.33 16.86 -7.66
C ARG A 73 -7.27 17.85 -7.17
N LYS A 74 -6.30 18.17 -8.02
CA LYS A 74 -5.48 19.38 -7.83
C LYS A 74 -6.42 20.59 -7.70
N PRO A 75 -6.25 21.48 -6.70
CA PRO A 75 -6.84 22.80 -6.76
C PRO A 75 -6.07 23.59 -7.82
N GLY A 76 -6.63 23.68 -9.01
CA GLY A 76 -6.01 24.33 -10.16
C GLY A 76 -7.00 24.66 -11.25
N ASP A 77 -8.24 24.95 -10.87
CA ASP A 77 -9.18 25.69 -11.69
C ASP A 77 -9.28 27.08 -11.06
N HIS A 78 -8.28 27.90 -11.31
CA HIS A 78 -8.45 29.34 -11.21
C HIS A 78 -8.55 29.83 -12.64
N HIS A 79 -9.80 30.09 -13.05
CA HIS A 79 -10.13 31.09 -14.05
C HIS A 79 -9.10 32.22 -14.05
N HIS A 80 -8.58 32.54 -15.23
CA HIS A 80 -8.25 33.91 -15.52
C HIS A 80 -9.05 34.28 -16.77
N GLU A 81 -9.93 35.25 -16.57
CA GLU A 81 -10.64 36.02 -17.60
C GLU A 81 -9.69 36.70 -18.58
#